data_AF-A0A968KNG9-F1
#
_entry.id   AF-A0A968KNG9-F1
#
_cell.length_a   1.000
_cell.length_b   1.000
_cell.length_c   1.000
_cell.angle_alpha   90.00
_cell.angle_beta   90.00
_cell.angle_gamma   90.00
#
_symmetry.space_group_name_H-M   'P 1'
#
loop_
_entity.id
_entity.type
_entity.pdbx_description
1 polymer ?
#
loop_
_entity_poly.entity_id
_entity_poly.type
_entity_poly.pdbx_seq_one_letter_code
_entity_poly.pdbx_strand_id
1 'polypeptide(L)'
;MRTDQITCPSSLDQASRHTWTGIVTDGKTIIAVFLTLLGLSVPSPGFAEVIQAARVQGPIPINPTDVFWSNYGPTRDKQMVIELQAQMMANPMWPSPATKHVTVQAVVSEKEIALRLEWIDSTRNDIMVQSQQYKDQAAVMFPVNPSEEVPPFTMGAEGQRVNIWQWKATWDKEGAGTNDNSAMQDIEDQYDHMAMGSGSYYIYEPGGNLVPSPDPEKKLTERGTFIDPGMGKNEGVFNPGRATGNILSDNTLRRSPVEDLNAEGFGSLTTQAQQDVDGAGNWNNNRWVVVFKRRLKTKDPNDTQFTGKATPVAFAIWNGNNKERNGQKAVTVFHELRF
;
A
#
# COMPACT_ATOMS: atom_id res chain seq x y z
N MET A 1 10.09 57.28 17.80
CA MET A 1 9.19 57.07 16.65
C MET A 1 9.84 57.70 15.43
N ARG A 2 10.36 56.89 14.51
CA ARG A 2 10.85 57.32 13.20
C ARG A 2 10.12 56.50 12.16
N THR A 3 9.31 57.20 11.37
CA THR A 3 8.68 56.74 10.13
C THR A 3 9.63 57.04 9.00
N ASP A 4 10.17 56.01 8.36
CA ASP A 4 10.79 56.13 7.04
C ASP A 4 10.16 55.07 6.13
N GLN A 5 9.40 55.55 5.13
CA GLN A 5 8.88 54.74 4.05
C GLN A 5 10.02 54.39 3.09
N ILE A 6 10.08 53.11 2.69
CA ILE A 6 10.99 52.64 1.65
C ILE A 6 10.16 52.31 0.41
N THR A 7 10.46 53.05 -0.66
CA THR A 7 9.95 52.90 -2.03
C THR A 7 10.73 51.82 -2.80
N CYS A 8 10.05 51.14 -3.73
CA CYS A 8 10.65 50.23 -4.71
C CYS A 8 11.47 50.98 -5.78
N PRO A 9 12.52 50.34 -6.32
CA PRO A 9 12.95 50.56 -7.69
C PRO A 9 12.82 49.30 -8.56
N SER A 10 12.38 49.53 -9.79
CA SER A 10 12.30 48.61 -10.93
C SER A 10 13.62 48.50 -11.70
N SER A 11 13.77 47.36 -12.41
CA SER A 11 14.70 47.03 -13.52
C SER A 11 16.10 46.50 -13.16
N LEU A 12 16.38 45.24 -13.53
CA LEU A 12 17.24 44.87 -14.67
C LEU A 12 17.39 43.34 -14.81
N ASP A 13 16.81 42.86 -15.89
CA ASP A 13 17.08 41.70 -16.74
C ASP A 13 18.50 41.09 -16.67
N GLN A 14 18.60 39.75 -16.53
CA GLN A 14 19.59 38.95 -17.28
C GLN A 14 19.30 37.43 -17.27
N ALA A 15 19.01 36.93 -18.48
CA ALA A 15 19.32 35.61 -19.05
C ALA A 15 18.35 34.42 -18.82
N SER A 16 17.14 34.52 -19.39
CA SER A 16 16.47 33.33 -19.93
C SER A 16 17.07 32.96 -21.29
N ARG A 17 17.56 31.73 -21.46
CA ARG A 17 18.00 31.21 -22.76
C ARG A 17 16.77 30.85 -23.60
N HIS A 18 16.26 31.82 -24.35
CA HIS A 18 15.34 31.56 -25.46
C HIS A 18 16.14 31.10 -26.68
N THR A 19 16.00 29.84 -27.06
CA THR A 19 16.47 29.35 -28.37
C THR A 19 15.55 29.89 -29.46
N TRP A 20 16.06 30.81 -30.26
CA TRP A 20 15.44 31.27 -31.50
C TRP A 20 15.58 30.20 -32.59
N THR A 21 14.47 29.66 -33.06
CA THR A 21 14.41 28.96 -34.36
C THR A 21 14.18 30.00 -35.45
N GLY A 22 15.26 30.45 -36.09
CA GLY A 22 15.17 31.24 -37.33
C GLY A 22 15.14 30.31 -38.53
N ILE A 23 14.07 30.37 -39.33
CA ILE A 23 14.08 29.84 -40.70
C ILE A 23 14.73 30.90 -41.57
N VAL A 24 15.95 30.65 -42.05
CA VAL A 24 16.53 31.43 -43.15
C VAL A 24 15.95 30.85 -44.43
N THR A 25 14.96 31.53 -45.01
CA THR A 25 14.54 31.25 -46.39
C THR A 25 15.43 32.06 -47.32
N ASP A 26 16.44 31.40 -47.90
CA ASP A 26 16.97 31.85 -49.19
C ASP A 26 16.87 30.70 -50.20
N GLY A 27 16.45 31.05 -51.40
CA GLY A 27 15.93 30.13 -52.40
C GLY A 27 16.96 29.11 -52.89
N LYS A 28 16.49 27.86 -53.03
CA LYS A 28 17.17 26.73 -53.70
C LYS A 28 18.36 26.15 -52.92
N THR A 29 18.09 25.29 -51.95
CA THR A 29 18.71 23.95 -51.75
C THR A 29 18.19 23.39 -50.41
N ILE A 30 17.48 22.26 -50.44
CA ILE A 30 17.11 21.52 -49.22
C ILE A 30 18.27 20.60 -48.87
N ILE A 31 19.08 20.97 -47.87
CA ILE A 31 20.04 20.06 -47.24
C ILE A 31 19.31 19.40 -46.08
N ALA A 32 18.93 18.14 -46.24
CA ALA A 32 18.41 17.31 -45.15
C ALA A 32 19.57 16.92 -44.24
N VAL A 33 19.77 17.66 -43.15
CA VAL A 33 20.66 17.26 -42.06
C VAL A 33 19.91 16.23 -41.20
N PHE A 34 20.24 14.96 -41.37
CA PHE A 34 19.81 13.90 -40.45
C PHE A 34 20.56 14.05 -39.11
N LEU A 35 19.98 14.79 -38.18
CA LEU A 35 20.33 14.67 -36.77
C LEU A 35 19.69 13.38 -36.23
N THR A 36 20.50 12.34 -36.10
CA THR A 36 20.22 11.19 -35.25
C THR A 36 20.15 11.68 -33.80
N LEU A 37 18.93 12.04 -33.37
CA LEU A 37 18.59 12.23 -31.97
C LEU A 37 18.93 10.92 -31.23
N LEU A 38 19.84 11.02 -30.24
CA LEU A 38 19.93 10.04 -29.17
C LEU A 38 18.50 9.77 -28.67
N GLY A 39 18.09 8.52 -28.73
CA GLY A 39 16.75 8.07 -28.39
C GLY A 39 16.37 8.39 -26.95
N LEU A 40 15.86 9.59 -26.71
CA LEU A 40 14.87 9.82 -25.68
C LEU A 40 13.56 9.24 -26.22
N SER A 41 13.32 7.97 -25.93
CA SER A 41 11.99 7.39 -26.08
C SER A 41 11.05 8.21 -25.20
N VAL A 42 10.26 9.08 -25.81
CA VAL A 42 9.05 9.58 -25.15
C VAL A 42 8.21 8.33 -24.91
N PRO A 43 7.94 7.93 -23.65
CA PRO A 43 7.06 6.80 -23.41
C PRO A 43 5.74 7.10 -24.10
N SER A 44 5.35 6.21 -25.01
CA SER A 44 4.04 6.29 -25.63
C SER A 44 2.99 6.24 -24.51
N PRO A 45 1.83 6.92 -24.61
CA PRO A 45 0.77 6.87 -23.61
C PRO A 45 0.07 5.49 -23.49
N GLY A 46 0.71 4.43 -23.95
CA GLY A 46 0.20 3.07 -23.95
C GLY A 46 0.73 2.26 -22.76
N PHE A 47 0.03 1.17 -22.47
CA PHE A 47 0.48 0.20 -21.49
C PHE A 47 1.89 -0.31 -21.79
N ALA A 48 2.71 -0.46 -20.76
CA ALA A 48 4.08 -0.93 -20.94
C ALA A 48 4.16 -2.40 -21.37
N GLU A 49 3.31 -3.27 -20.79
CA GLU A 49 3.27 -4.71 -21.09
C GLU A 49 1.83 -5.23 -21.03
N VAL A 50 1.58 -6.42 -21.60
CA VAL A 50 0.28 -7.11 -21.58
C VAL A 50 0.34 -8.37 -20.73
N ILE A 51 -0.35 -8.36 -19.58
CA ILE A 51 -0.50 -9.51 -18.69
C ILE A 51 -1.75 -10.30 -19.11
N GLN A 52 -1.56 -11.54 -19.58
CA GLN A 52 -2.66 -12.40 -20.00
C GLN A 52 -3.13 -13.31 -18.85
N ALA A 53 -4.33 -13.07 -18.33
CA ALA A 53 -4.92 -13.92 -17.30
C ALA A 53 -5.28 -15.32 -17.85
N ALA A 54 -5.04 -16.35 -17.05
CA ALA A 54 -5.51 -17.69 -17.31
C ALA A 54 -7.01 -17.80 -16.99
N ARG A 55 -7.81 -18.29 -17.94
CA ARG A 55 -9.22 -18.61 -17.69
C ARG A 55 -9.32 -20.00 -17.07
N VAL A 56 -10.05 -20.11 -15.96
CA VAL A 56 -10.26 -21.37 -15.24
C VAL A 56 -11.73 -21.59 -14.93
N GLN A 57 -12.10 -22.85 -14.72
CA GLN A 57 -13.41 -23.24 -14.21
C GLN A 57 -13.29 -23.54 -12.71
N GLY A 58 -14.25 -23.08 -11.92
CA GLY A 58 -14.27 -23.33 -10.47
C GLY A 58 -13.54 -22.26 -9.62
N PRO A 59 -13.39 -22.52 -8.31
CA PRO A 59 -12.81 -21.56 -7.37
C PRO A 59 -11.30 -21.41 -7.55
N ILE A 60 -10.80 -20.20 -7.32
CA ILE A 60 -9.36 -19.92 -7.35
C ILE A 60 -8.79 -20.08 -5.93
N PRO A 61 -7.77 -20.92 -5.71
CA PRO A 61 -7.18 -21.09 -4.38
C PRO A 61 -6.43 -19.84 -3.93
N ILE A 62 -6.67 -19.44 -2.68
CA ILE A 62 -6.04 -18.25 -2.08
C ILE A 62 -4.61 -18.53 -1.61
N ASN A 63 -4.28 -19.80 -1.31
CA ASN A 63 -2.94 -20.16 -0.85
C ASN A 63 -1.91 -19.92 -1.97
N PRO A 64 -0.91 -19.02 -1.77
CA PRO A 64 0.10 -18.69 -2.77
C PRO A 64 1.02 -19.84 -3.18
N THR A 65 1.06 -20.91 -2.38
CA THR A 65 1.90 -22.11 -2.59
C THR A 65 1.13 -23.31 -3.12
N ASP A 66 -0.17 -23.15 -3.40
CA ASP A 66 -1.00 -24.21 -3.97
C ASP A 66 -0.43 -24.67 -5.33
N VAL A 67 -0.54 -25.98 -5.62
CA VAL A 67 -0.09 -26.57 -6.89
C VAL A 67 -0.75 -25.89 -8.10
N PHE A 68 -1.93 -25.30 -7.92
CA PHE A 68 -2.60 -24.47 -8.90
C PHE A 68 -1.75 -23.32 -9.46
N TRP A 69 -0.86 -22.75 -8.65
CA TRP A 69 0.02 -21.65 -9.07
C TRP A 69 1.35 -22.10 -9.68
N SER A 70 1.63 -23.41 -9.61
CA SER A 70 2.88 -24.01 -10.09
C SER A 70 2.88 -24.24 -11.60
N ASN A 71 4.00 -24.75 -12.11
CA ASN A 71 4.14 -25.21 -13.50
C ASN A 71 3.21 -26.39 -13.88
N TYR A 72 2.49 -26.97 -12.92
CA TYR A 72 1.48 -28.00 -13.16
C TYR A 72 0.05 -27.43 -13.22
N GLY A 73 -0.13 -26.16 -12.87
CA GLY A 73 -1.43 -25.49 -12.81
C GLY A 73 -1.80 -24.73 -14.10
N PRO A 74 -2.99 -24.10 -14.12
CA PRO A 74 -3.50 -23.37 -15.29
C PRO A 74 -2.73 -22.09 -15.63
N THR A 75 -1.89 -21.60 -14.73
CA THR A 75 -1.00 -20.44 -14.95
C THR A 75 0.35 -20.81 -15.53
N ARG A 76 0.57 -22.09 -15.84
CA ARG A 76 1.78 -22.56 -16.53
C ARG A 76 2.01 -21.72 -17.78
N ASP A 77 3.24 -21.23 -17.96
CA ASP A 77 3.69 -20.41 -19.08
C ASP A 77 2.98 -19.03 -19.22
N LYS A 78 2.20 -18.61 -18.22
CA LYS A 78 1.51 -17.31 -18.14
C LYS A 78 2.03 -16.40 -17.03
N GLN A 79 3.26 -16.66 -16.60
CA GLN A 79 3.98 -15.77 -15.70
C GLN A 79 4.69 -14.69 -16.50
N MET A 80 4.60 -13.44 -16.03
CA MET A 80 5.28 -12.30 -16.63
C MET A 80 6.18 -11.65 -15.59
N VAL A 81 7.44 -11.44 -15.93
CA VAL A 81 8.37 -10.67 -15.10
C VAL A 81 8.27 -9.22 -15.50
N ILE A 82 7.97 -8.36 -14.54
CA ILE A 82 7.82 -6.91 -14.74
C ILE A 82 8.92 -6.20 -13.98
N GLU A 83 9.58 -5.26 -14.66
CA GLU A 83 10.58 -4.39 -14.05
C GLU A 83 9.91 -3.30 -13.21
N LEU A 84 10.42 -3.11 -11.98
CA LEU A 84 9.99 -2.08 -11.05
C LEU A 84 10.95 -0.89 -11.12
N GLN A 85 10.37 0.30 -11.21
CA GLN A 85 11.08 1.57 -11.24
C GLN A 85 11.09 2.23 -9.85
N ALA A 86 12.06 3.13 -9.66
CA ALA A 86 12.12 3.98 -8.48
C ALA A 86 11.00 5.02 -8.49
N GLN A 87 10.36 5.25 -7.34
CA GLN A 87 9.51 6.42 -7.17
C GLN A 87 10.40 7.67 -7.09
N MET A 88 10.35 8.47 -8.16
CA MET A 88 11.10 9.73 -8.30
C MET A 88 10.19 10.96 -8.46
N MET A 89 8.88 10.76 -8.43
CA MET A 89 7.89 11.80 -8.76
C MET A 89 7.47 12.67 -7.57
N ALA A 90 7.53 12.14 -6.34
CA ALA A 90 7.05 12.84 -5.15
C ALA A 90 8.09 12.75 -4.03
N ASN A 91 8.23 13.83 -3.26
CA ASN A 91 9.13 13.84 -2.12
C ASN A 91 8.54 13.03 -0.94
N PRO A 92 9.37 12.28 -0.21
CA PRO A 92 10.81 12.08 -0.42
C PRO A 92 11.09 11.09 -1.58
N MET A 93 11.94 11.52 -2.53
CA MET A 93 12.40 10.66 -3.63
C MET A 93 13.14 9.43 -3.08
N TRP A 94 12.98 8.28 -3.75
CA TRP A 94 13.62 7.02 -3.36
C TRP A 94 14.31 6.35 -4.55
N PRO A 95 15.53 6.77 -4.92
CA PRO A 95 16.18 6.35 -6.17
C PRO A 95 16.62 4.89 -6.20
N SER A 96 16.71 4.23 -5.05
CA SER A 96 17.25 2.88 -4.94
C SER A 96 16.28 1.93 -4.22
N PRO A 97 15.13 1.59 -4.83
CA PRO A 97 14.31 0.50 -4.32
C PRO A 97 15.08 -0.82 -4.35
N ALA A 98 14.91 -1.68 -3.34
CA ALA A 98 15.62 -2.96 -3.26
C ALA A 98 15.07 -3.96 -4.29
N THR A 99 13.75 -4.01 -4.42
CA THR A 99 13.08 -4.92 -5.37
C THR A 99 13.10 -4.31 -6.77
N LYS A 100 13.66 -5.04 -7.73
CA LYS A 100 13.78 -4.61 -9.14
C LYS A 100 12.80 -5.29 -10.09
N HIS A 101 12.30 -6.45 -9.69
CA HIS A 101 11.41 -7.24 -10.53
C HIS A 101 10.31 -7.87 -9.68
N VAL A 102 9.12 -7.98 -10.25
CA VAL A 102 8.02 -8.77 -9.71
C VAL A 102 7.54 -9.73 -10.79
N THR A 103 7.35 -11.00 -10.43
CA THR A 103 6.72 -11.99 -11.29
C THR A 103 5.22 -11.98 -11.02
N VAL A 104 4.42 -11.82 -12.07
CA VAL A 104 2.97 -11.71 -12.00
C VAL A 104 2.34 -12.90 -12.73
N GLN A 105 1.38 -13.54 -12.08
CA GLN A 105 0.44 -14.46 -12.72
C GLN A 105 -0.98 -13.96 -12.44
N ALA A 106 -1.84 -13.95 -13.45
CA ALA A 106 -3.23 -13.56 -13.30
C ALA A 106 -4.17 -14.69 -13.70
N VAL A 107 -5.29 -14.80 -13.01
CA VAL A 107 -6.30 -15.85 -13.23
C VAL A 107 -7.69 -15.25 -13.12
N VAL A 108 -8.59 -15.72 -13.97
CA VAL A 108 -9.98 -15.32 -13.98
C VAL A 108 -10.88 -16.55 -14.07
N SER A 109 -11.93 -16.57 -13.25
CA SER A 109 -13.04 -17.53 -13.34
C SER A 109 -14.31 -16.82 -13.76
N GLU A 110 -15.46 -17.49 -13.72
CA GLU A 110 -16.76 -16.85 -13.99
C GLU A 110 -17.15 -15.81 -12.92
N LYS A 111 -16.54 -15.87 -11.74
CA LYS A 111 -16.96 -15.07 -10.57
C LYS A 111 -15.83 -14.25 -9.96
N GLU A 112 -14.59 -14.65 -10.13
CA GLU A 112 -13.44 -14.12 -9.40
C GLU A 112 -12.27 -13.80 -10.33
N ILE A 113 -11.47 -12.83 -9.93
CA ILE A 113 -10.15 -12.57 -10.48
C ILE A 113 -9.13 -12.70 -9.35
N ALA A 114 -7.95 -13.23 -9.68
CA ALA A 114 -6.84 -13.32 -8.76
C ALA A 114 -5.52 -12.95 -9.43
N LEU A 115 -4.65 -12.30 -8.66
CA LEU A 115 -3.29 -11.98 -9.07
C LEU A 115 -2.33 -12.58 -8.05
N ARG A 116 -1.34 -13.33 -8.52
CA ARG A 116 -0.21 -13.81 -7.72
C ARG A 116 1.02 -12.98 -8.07
N LEU A 117 1.61 -12.37 -7.06
CA LEU A 117 2.87 -11.64 -7.14
C LEU A 117 3.96 -12.44 -6.45
N GLU A 118 5.14 -12.50 -7.05
CA GLU A 118 6.33 -13.11 -6.48
C GLU A 118 7.55 -12.21 -6.68
N TRP A 119 8.30 -11.95 -5.61
CA TRP A 119 9.53 -11.17 -5.67
C TRP A 119 10.59 -11.74 -4.71
N ILE A 120 11.86 -11.47 -5.03
CA ILE A 120 13.00 -11.86 -4.19
C ILE A 120 13.11 -10.89 -3.02
N ASP A 121 13.19 -11.45 -1.82
CA ASP A 121 13.42 -10.73 -0.58
C ASP A 121 14.17 -11.65 0.39
N SER A 122 15.44 -11.35 0.64
CA SER A 122 16.26 -12.16 1.56
C SER A 122 15.86 -12.02 3.02
N THR A 123 15.00 -11.05 3.32
CA THR A 123 14.52 -10.76 4.67
C THR A 123 13.02 -10.99 4.75
N ARG A 124 12.57 -11.36 5.94
CA ARG A 124 11.15 -11.47 6.27
C ARG A 124 10.82 -10.35 7.24
N ASN A 125 10.21 -9.28 6.76
CA ASN A 125 9.83 -8.13 7.57
C ASN A 125 8.31 -8.06 7.78
N ASP A 126 7.79 -8.95 8.63
CA ASP A 126 6.36 -9.10 8.94
C ASP A 126 6.01 -8.76 10.41
N ILE A 127 6.93 -8.11 11.13
CA ILE A 127 6.82 -7.71 12.54
C ILE A 127 7.01 -6.21 12.66
N MET A 128 6.09 -5.48 13.31
CA MET A 128 6.14 -4.01 13.53
C MET A 128 5.96 -3.62 15.01
N VAL A 129 6.81 -4.14 15.87
CA VAL A 129 6.72 -3.92 17.32
C VAL A 129 7.85 -3.01 17.83
N GLN A 130 9.04 -3.10 17.22
CA GLN A 130 10.20 -2.34 17.64
C GLN A 130 10.29 -0.98 16.92
N SER A 131 11.01 -0.04 17.53
CA SER A 131 11.34 1.22 16.89
C SER A 131 12.17 0.99 15.62
N GLN A 132 11.91 1.80 14.59
CA GLN A 132 12.60 1.77 13.29
C GLN A 132 12.48 0.48 12.46
N GLN A 133 11.42 -0.30 12.67
CA GLN A 133 11.10 -1.39 11.75
C GLN A 133 10.25 -0.87 10.57
N TYR A 134 10.44 -1.50 9.40
CA TYR A 134 9.58 -1.33 8.23
C TYR A 134 9.12 -2.70 7.75
N LYS A 135 7.94 -2.76 7.13
CA LYS A 135 7.28 -4.02 6.77
C LYS A 135 7.26 -4.24 5.28
N ASP A 136 7.30 -5.51 4.89
CA ASP A 136 7.11 -5.93 3.52
C ASP A 136 5.65 -5.76 3.11
N GLN A 137 5.45 -5.21 1.92
CA GLN A 137 4.12 -4.92 1.39
C GLN A 137 4.12 -5.08 -0.13
N ALA A 138 2.95 -5.38 -0.66
CA ALA A 138 2.70 -5.42 -2.09
C ALA A 138 1.36 -4.75 -2.37
N ALA A 139 1.26 -4.05 -3.49
CA ALA A 139 0.01 -3.46 -3.92
C ALA A 139 -0.25 -3.68 -5.40
N VAL A 140 -1.53 -3.80 -5.72
CA VAL A 140 -2.06 -3.81 -7.08
C VAL A 140 -3.01 -2.62 -7.21
N MET A 141 -2.91 -1.87 -8.30
CA MET A 141 -3.71 -0.68 -8.55
C MET A 141 -4.44 -0.77 -9.88
N PHE A 142 -5.70 -0.37 -9.87
CA PHE A 142 -6.59 -0.32 -11.03
C PHE A 142 -7.32 1.03 -11.07
N PRO A 143 -7.69 1.56 -12.23
CA PRO A 143 -8.64 2.67 -12.31
C PRO A 143 -10.02 2.22 -11.86
N VAL A 144 -10.76 3.06 -11.13
CA VAL A 144 -12.16 2.75 -10.76
C VAL A 144 -13.03 2.64 -12.02
N ASN A 145 -12.81 3.54 -12.99
CA ASN A 145 -13.47 3.56 -14.30
C ASN A 145 -12.50 3.11 -15.41
N PRO A 146 -12.32 1.80 -15.66
CA PRO A 146 -11.32 1.31 -16.61
C PRO A 146 -11.66 1.58 -18.09
N SER A 147 -12.89 2.03 -18.38
CA SER A 147 -13.35 2.37 -19.73
C SER A 147 -13.08 3.84 -20.10
N GLU A 148 -12.63 4.65 -19.15
CA GLU A 148 -12.30 6.06 -19.34
C GLU A 148 -10.79 6.24 -19.63
N GLU A 149 -10.33 7.49 -19.63
CA GLU A 149 -8.90 7.79 -19.74
C GLU A 149 -8.12 7.14 -18.59
N VAL A 150 -6.98 6.53 -18.92
CA VAL A 150 -6.12 5.89 -17.92
C VAL A 150 -5.56 6.97 -16.97
N PRO A 151 -5.85 6.90 -15.66
CA PRO A 151 -5.32 7.85 -14.70
C PRO A 151 -3.79 7.86 -14.66
N PRO A 152 -3.15 8.90 -14.13
CA PRO A 152 -1.74 8.88 -13.81
C PRO A 152 -1.39 7.71 -12.87
N PHE A 153 -0.27 7.01 -13.16
CA PHE A 153 0.23 5.94 -12.28
C PHE A 153 0.66 6.44 -10.89
N THR A 154 0.71 7.75 -10.68
CA THR A 154 0.93 8.43 -9.40
C THR A 154 -0.31 8.40 -8.49
N MET A 155 -1.01 7.28 -8.47
CA MET A 155 -2.25 7.04 -7.71
C MET A 155 -3.44 7.89 -8.17
N GLY A 156 -3.50 8.19 -9.47
CA GLY A 156 -4.57 8.98 -10.08
C GLY A 156 -4.36 10.49 -9.99
N ALA A 157 -5.45 11.22 -10.17
CA ALA A 157 -5.56 12.67 -10.03
C ALA A 157 -7.02 13.02 -9.63
N GLU A 158 -7.30 14.30 -9.42
CA GLU A 158 -8.66 14.78 -9.13
C GLU A 158 -9.65 14.32 -10.21
N GLY A 159 -10.72 13.63 -9.80
CA GLY A 159 -11.70 13.03 -10.71
C GLY A 159 -11.24 11.76 -11.44
N GLN A 160 -9.97 11.38 -11.32
CA GLN A 160 -9.39 10.17 -11.91
C GLN A 160 -9.01 9.17 -10.81
N ARG A 161 -10.04 8.63 -10.16
CA ARG A 161 -9.89 7.73 -9.01
C ARG A 161 -9.32 6.37 -9.38
N VAL A 162 -8.46 5.86 -8.52
CA VAL A 162 -7.93 4.49 -8.56
C VAL A 162 -8.43 3.67 -7.37
N ASN A 163 -8.57 2.37 -7.58
CA ASN A 163 -8.75 1.33 -6.57
C ASN A 163 -7.40 0.63 -6.33
N ILE A 164 -6.99 0.47 -5.08
CA ILE A 164 -5.70 -0.10 -4.69
C ILE A 164 -5.93 -1.20 -3.68
N TRP A 165 -5.38 -2.39 -3.97
CA TRP A 165 -5.37 -3.53 -3.07
C TRP A 165 -3.98 -3.63 -2.46
N GLN A 166 -3.84 -3.39 -1.17
CA GLN A 166 -2.54 -3.38 -0.50
C GLN A 166 -2.44 -4.48 0.55
N TRP A 167 -1.67 -5.51 0.22
CA TRP A 167 -1.27 -6.57 1.14
C TRP A 167 -0.18 -6.08 2.08
N LYS A 168 -0.28 -6.47 3.36
CA LYS A 168 0.69 -6.15 4.41
C LYS A 168 1.15 -7.42 5.10
N ALA A 169 2.46 -7.67 5.10
CA ALA A 169 3.05 -8.85 5.75
C ALA A 169 2.65 -8.98 7.23
N THR A 170 2.54 -7.84 7.93
CA THR A 170 2.12 -7.82 9.33
C THR A 170 0.69 -8.28 9.53
N TRP A 171 -0.26 -7.84 8.69
CA TRP A 171 -1.66 -8.26 8.82
C TRP A 171 -1.82 -9.73 8.50
N ASP A 172 -1.01 -10.24 7.58
CA ASP A 172 -0.95 -11.67 7.23
C ASP A 172 -0.40 -12.50 8.39
N LYS A 173 0.68 -12.04 9.03
CA LYS A 173 1.26 -12.65 10.23
C LYS A 173 0.28 -12.70 11.40
N GLU A 174 -0.53 -11.65 11.55
CA GLU A 174 -1.59 -11.53 12.57
C GLU A 174 -2.83 -12.38 12.23
N GLY A 175 -2.90 -12.96 11.03
CA GLY A 175 -4.03 -13.76 10.57
C GLY A 175 -5.31 -12.95 10.38
N ALA A 176 -5.19 -11.73 9.84
CA ALA A 176 -6.32 -10.86 9.52
C ALA A 176 -7.40 -11.61 8.73
N GLY A 177 -8.66 -11.45 9.15
CA GLY A 177 -9.81 -12.19 8.62
C GLY A 177 -10.13 -13.51 9.31
N THR A 178 -9.20 -14.05 10.13
CA THR A 178 -9.39 -15.31 10.86
C THR A 178 -9.25 -15.13 12.37
N ASN A 179 -8.24 -14.38 12.80
CA ASN A 179 -7.96 -14.14 14.21
C ASN A 179 -8.62 -12.83 14.71
N ASP A 180 -8.76 -12.72 16.02
CA ASP A 180 -9.15 -11.47 16.67
C ASP A 180 -7.93 -10.62 17.03
N ASN A 181 -8.11 -9.66 17.94
CA ASN A 181 -7.05 -8.79 18.39
C ASN A 181 -5.98 -9.50 19.23
N SER A 182 -6.20 -10.72 19.75
CA SER A 182 -5.18 -11.42 20.53
C SER A 182 -3.98 -11.87 19.69
N ALA A 183 -4.14 -11.94 18.37
CA ALA A 183 -3.07 -12.31 17.44
C ALA A 183 -2.28 -11.12 16.89
N MET A 184 -2.69 -9.88 17.23
CA MET A 184 -1.90 -8.69 16.92
C MET A 184 -0.58 -8.74 17.69
N GLN A 185 0.50 -8.30 17.06
CA GLN A 185 1.82 -8.38 17.65
C GLN A 185 2.01 -7.26 18.68
N ASP A 186 2.50 -7.61 19.86
CA ASP A 186 2.79 -6.67 20.93
C ASP A 186 4.25 -6.76 21.39
N ILE A 187 4.67 -5.83 22.24
CA ILE A 187 6.02 -5.70 22.77
C ILE A 187 6.48 -7.00 23.47
N GLU A 188 5.59 -7.64 24.20
CA GLU A 188 5.82 -8.91 24.90
C GLU A 188 6.13 -10.07 23.94
N ASP A 189 5.73 -9.96 22.66
CA ASP A 189 6.00 -11.01 21.65
C ASP A 189 7.41 -10.92 21.07
N GLN A 190 8.11 -9.80 21.27
CA GLN A 190 9.47 -9.59 20.77
C GLN A 190 10.52 -9.50 21.88
N TYR A 191 10.10 -9.20 23.10
CA TYR A 191 10.99 -9.05 24.24
C TYR A 191 10.50 -9.95 25.38
N ASP A 192 11.05 -11.16 25.46
CA ASP A 192 10.65 -12.26 26.38
C ASP A 192 10.53 -11.88 27.87
N HIS A 193 11.12 -10.75 28.27
CA HIS A 193 11.15 -10.25 29.65
C HIS A 193 10.64 -8.82 29.78
N MET A 194 10.10 -8.23 28.71
CA MET A 194 9.42 -6.94 28.77
C MET A 194 7.93 -7.22 28.94
N ALA A 195 7.39 -6.82 30.07
CA ALA A 195 5.96 -6.66 30.24
C ALA A 195 5.65 -5.17 30.11
N MET A 196 4.84 -4.78 29.13
CA MET A 196 4.07 -3.55 29.22
C MET A 196 2.94 -3.80 30.24
N GLY A 197 3.30 -3.79 31.52
CA GLY A 197 2.29 -3.53 32.53
C GLY A 197 1.70 -2.15 32.26
N SER A 198 0.43 -1.94 32.61
CA SER A 198 -0.29 -0.67 32.69
C SER A 198 0.41 0.33 33.64
N GLY A 199 1.66 0.68 33.36
CA GLY A 199 2.60 1.42 34.20
C GLY A 199 2.33 2.93 34.21
N SER A 200 1.06 3.30 34.19
CA SER A 200 0.58 4.64 34.53
C SER A 200 -0.86 4.57 35.04
N TYR A 201 -1.10 3.77 36.06
CA TYR A 201 -2.14 4.12 37.03
C TYR A 201 -1.46 4.80 38.23
N TYR A 202 -1.25 6.12 38.13
CA TYR A 202 -1.51 6.89 39.33
C TYR A 202 -3.01 6.78 39.54
N ILE A 203 -3.42 6.18 40.66
CA ILE A 203 -4.82 6.20 41.10
C ILE A 203 -5.23 7.67 41.11
N TYR A 204 -5.94 8.13 40.08
CA TYR A 204 -6.46 9.47 40.02
C TYR A 204 -7.79 9.49 40.75
N GLU A 205 -7.93 10.41 41.70
CA GLU A 205 -9.18 10.61 42.44
C GLU A 205 -10.16 11.42 41.61
N PRO A 206 -11.34 10.89 41.22
CA PRO A 206 -12.29 11.62 40.36
C PRO A 206 -12.99 12.80 41.05
N GLY A 207 -12.53 13.25 42.22
CA GLY A 207 -13.18 14.30 43.02
C GLY A 207 -12.27 15.09 43.97
N GLY A 208 -10.95 14.91 43.93
CA GLY A 208 -9.98 15.71 44.70
C GLY A 208 -10.07 15.60 46.24
N ASN A 209 -10.75 14.59 46.77
CA ASN A 209 -10.84 14.33 48.20
C ASN A 209 -10.51 12.86 48.46
N LEU A 210 -9.33 12.61 49.04
CA LEU A 210 -9.02 11.39 49.78
C LEU A 210 -9.96 11.31 50.98
N VAL A 211 -11.19 10.87 50.73
CA VAL A 211 -12.08 10.42 51.81
C VAL A 211 -11.72 8.95 52.05
N PRO A 212 -11.06 8.63 53.18
CA PRO A 212 -10.72 7.26 53.51
C PRO A 212 -12.02 6.53 53.85
N SER A 213 -12.68 5.99 52.82
CA SER A 213 -13.96 5.26 52.88
C SER A 213 -15.16 6.05 53.48
N PRO A 214 -16.31 6.16 52.78
CA PRO A 214 -17.55 6.64 53.41
C PRO A 214 -18.11 5.65 54.44
N ASP A 215 -17.50 4.48 54.55
CA ASP A 215 -17.83 3.41 55.49
C ASP A 215 -16.58 3.09 56.34
N PRO A 216 -16.53 3.53 57.61
CA PRO A 216 -15.35 3.40 58.47
C PRO A 216 -15.01 1.94 58.83
N GLU A 217 -15.89 0.98 58.53
CA GLU A 217 -15.65 -0.43 58.82
C GLU A 217 -14.89 -1.16 57.70
N LYS A 218 -14.91 -0.65 56.47
CA LYS A 218 -14.14 -1.24 55.36
C LYS A 218 -12.75 -0.62 55.30
N LYS A 219 -11.73 -1.39 55.71
CA LYS A 219 -10.35 -0.95 55.58
C LYS A 219 -10.03 -0.73 54.11
N LEU A 220 -9.26 0.31 53.80
CA LEU A 220 -8.75 0.56 52.45
C LEU A 220 -7.98 -0.66 51.90
N THR A 221 -7.35 -1.44 52.79
CA THR A 221 -6.65 -2.70 52.50
C THR A 221 -7.57 -3.89 52.17
N GLU A 222 -8.86 -3.79 52.45
CA GLU A 222 -9.88 -4.82 52.21
C GLU A 222 -10.74 -4.50 50.98
N ARG A 223 -10.55 -3.32 50.36
CA ARG A 223 -11.06 -3.09 49.01
C ARG A 223 -10.35 -4.07 48.09
N GLY A 224 -11.12 -4.90 47.39
CA GLY A 224 -10.61 -5.55 46.20
C GLY A 224 -10.08 -4.44 45.31
N THR A 225 -8.76 -4.39 45.15
CA THR A 225 -8.20 -3.80 43.94
C THR A 225 -8.96 -4.48 42.81
N PHE A 226 -9.58 -3.70 41.94
CA PHE A 226 -9.80 -4.18 40.59
C PHE A 226 -8.40 -4.33 40.00
N ILE A 227 -7.72 -5.40 40.39
CA ILE A 227 -6.64 -5.96 39.62
C ILE A 227 -7.40 -6.47 38.41
N ASP A 228 -7.46 -5.65 37.37
CA ASP A 228 -7.71 -6.19 36.04
C ASP A 228 -6.58 -7.20 35.81
N PRO A 229 -6.87 -8.52 35.87
CA PRO A 229 -5.83 -9.53 35.78
C PRO A 229 -5.35 -9.72 34.32
N GLY A 230 -5.88 -8.93 33.37
CA GLY A 230 -5.72 -9.15 31.93
C GLY A 230 -5.17 -7.97 31.14
N MET A 231 -4.47 -7.02 31.77
CA MET A 231 -3.83 -5.91 31.06
C MET A 231 -2.46 -6.28 30.49
N GLY A 232 -2.47 -7.08 29.42
CA GLY A 232 -1.28 -7.44 28.65
C GLY A 232 -1.68 -8.09 27.34
N LYS A 233 -1.21 -7.51 26.23
CA LYS A 233 -1.51 -7.83 24.82
C LYS A 233 -2.85 -7.30 24.31
N ASN A 234 -2.78 -6.28 23.46
CA ASN A 234 -3.86 -5.84 22.59
C ASN A 234 -5.17 -5.41 23.30
N GLU A 235 -5.08 -4.54 24.31
CA GLU A 235 -6.21 -4.08 25.15
C GLU A 235 -7.23 -3.16 24.47
N GLY A 236 -8.45 -3.68 24.22
CA GLY A 236 -9.54 -3.02 23.50
C GLY A 236 -9.83 -1.57 23.92
N VAL A 237 -9.86 -1.33 25.23
CA VAL A 237 -10.40 -0.11 25.84
C VAL A 237 -9.39 1.05 25.88
N PHE A 238 -8.09 0.74 25.89
CA PHE A 238 -7.00 1.74 25.96
C PHE A 238 -6.28 1.95 24.63
N ASN A 239 -6.88 1.49 23.54
CA ASN A 239 -6.42 1.77 22.18
C ASN A 239 -7.39 2.78 21.54
N PRO A 240 -7.08 4.09 21.53
CA PRO A 240 -7.94 5.11 20.94
C PRO A 240 -8.28 4.83 19.48
N GLY A 241 -7.37 4.19 18.73
CA GLY A 241 -7.63 3.78 17.35
C GLY A 241 -8.78 2.77 17.27
N ARG A 242 -8.84 1.78 18.16
CA ARG A 242 -9.99 0.87 18.21
C ARG A 242 -11.26 1.54 18.70
N ALA A 243 -11.15 2.39 19.72
CA ALA A 243 -12.30 3.15 20.23
C ALA A 243 -12.94 4.05 19.16
N THR A 244 -12.16 4.52 18.17
CA THR A 244 -12.65 5.30 17.03
C THR A 244 -12.95 4.47 15.78
N GLY A 245 -12.87 3.13 15.85
CA GLY A 245 -13.16 2.24 14.71
C GLY A 245 -12.10 2.24 13.61
N ASN A 246 -10.84 2.53 13.95
CA ASN A 246 -9.72 2.51 13.01
C ASN A 246 -9.28 1.06 12.71
N ILE A 247 -9.52 0.62 11.48
CA ILE A 247 -9.11 -0.69 10.95
C ILE A 247 -7.60 -0.96 11.04
N LEU A 248 -6.77 0.08 11.04
CA LEU A 248 -5.33 -0.09 11.25
C LEU A 248 -5.01 -0.59 12.65
N SER A 249 -5.86 -0.27 13.64
CA SER A 249 -5.69 -0.62 15.04
C SER A 249 -6.54 -1.80 15.51
N ASP A 250 -7.51 -2.26 14.71
CA ASP A 250 -8.44 -3.34 15.04
C ASP A 250 -8.38 -4.47 14.01
N ASN A 251 -7.83 -5.62 14.39
CA ASN A 251 -7.78 -6.80 13.52
C ASN A 251 -9.17 -7.36 13.23
N THR A 252 -10.14 -7.15 14.13
CA THR A 252 -11.52 -7.65 13.94
C THR A 252 -12.27 -6.92 12.83
N LEU A 253 -11.81 -5.72 12.44
CA LEU A 253 -12.34 -4.96 11.31
C LEU A 253 -11.69 -5.39 9.97
N ARG A 254 -10.62 -6.18 10.00
CA ARG A 254 -9.90 -6.61 8.80
C ARG A 254 -10.51 -7.90 8.28
N ARG A 255 -11.07 -7.85 7.08
CA ARG A 255 -11.60 -9.02 6.38
C ARG A 255 -10.49 -9.99 5.94
N SER A 256 -9.32 -9.46 5.59
CA SER A 256 -8.18 -10.20 5.07
C SER A 256 -6.88 -9.40 5.30
N PRO A 257 -5.68 -9.94 5.00
CA PRO A 257 -4.43 -9.19 5.08
C PRO A 257 -4.24 -8.15 3.98
N VAL A 258 -5.25 -7.97 3.12
CA VAL A 258 -5.30 -6.96 2.06
C VAL A 258 -6.24 -5.85 2.48
N GLU A 259 -5.73 -4.61 2.45
CA GLU A 259 -6.54 -3.42 2.61
C GLU A 259 -7.04 -2.94 1.24
N ASP A 260 -8.33 -2.69 1.17
CA ASP A 260 -9.01 -2.09 0.02
C ASP A 260 -9.03 -0.56 0.17
N LEU A 261 -8.48 0.15 -0.82
CA LEU A 261 -8.16 1.58 -0.74
C LEU A 261 -8.57 2.30 -2.01
N ASN A 262 -8.80 3.61 -1.92
CA ASN A 262 -8.87 4.50 -3.08
C ASN A 262 -7.88 5.65 -2.99
N ALA A 263 -7.57 6.23 -4.14
CA ALA A 263 -6.83 7.48 -4.22
C ALA A 263 -7.25 8.29 -5.46
N GLU A 264 -7.09 9.61 -5.36
CA GLU A 264 -7.20 10.61 -6.44
C GLU A 264 -5.93 11.48 -6.39
N GLY A 265 -4.80 10.86 -6.70
CA GLY A 265 -3.46 11.43 -6.56
C GLY A 265 -2.73 10.97 -5.29
N PHE A 266 -1.41 11.23 -5.27
CA PHE A 266 -0.62 10.95 -4.07
C PHE A 266 -1.07 11.86 -2.92
N GLY A 267 -1.19 11.29 -1.72
CA GLY A 267 -1.63 12.01 -0.52
C GLY A 267 -3.13 11.96 -0.22
N SER A 268 -3.96 11.45 -1.13
CA SER A 268 -5.41 11.22 -0.91
C SER A 268 -5.76 9.75 -0.66
N LEU A 269 -4.76 8.89 -0.45
CA LEU A 269 -4.95 7.47 -0.17
C LEU A 269 -5.83 7.27 1.06
N THR A 270 -6.95 6.57 0.88
CA THR A 270 -7.98 6.40 1.90
C THR A 270 -8.47 4.96 1.92
N THR A 271 -8.62 4.39 3.11
CA THR A 271 -9.24 3.08 3.31
C THR A 271 -10.72 3.10 2.96
N GLN A 272 -11.16 2.12 2.18
CA GLN A 272 -12.57 1.94 1.87
C GLN A 272 -13.33 1.44 3.10
N ALA A 273 -14.58 1.90 3.25
CA ALA A 273 -15.45 1.39 4.30
C ALA A 273 -15.85 -0.07 4.06
N GLN A 274 -16.04 -0.45 2.79
CA GLN A 274 -16.21 -1.84 2.39
C GLN A 274 -14.83 -2.44 2.05
N GLN A 275 -14.56 -3.64 2.55
CA GLN A 275 -13.33 -4.37 2.25
C GLN A 275 -13.72 -5.61 1.45
N ASP A 276 -13.37 -5.66 0.17
CA ASP A 276 -13.87 -6.70 -0.74
C ASP A 276 -12.81 -7.70 -1.20
N VAL A 277 -11.55 -7.45 -0.85
CA VAL A 277 -10.39 -8.22 -1.33
C VAL A 277 -9.93 -9.23 -0.30
N ASP A 278 -9.77 -10.47 -0.72
CA ASP A 278 -9.09 -11.51 0.02
C ASP A 278 -7.62 -11.57 -0.40
N GLY A 279 -6.74 -11.94 0.52
CA GLY A 279 -5.37 -12.28 0.16
C GLY A 279 -4.71 -13.22 1.13
N ALA A 280 -3.56 -13.72 0.72
CA ALA A 280 -2.66 -14.51 1.55
C ALA A 280 -1.24 -14.36 1.03
N GLY A 281 -0.27 -14.24 1.95
CA GLY A 281 1.14 -14.22 1.66
C GLY A 281 1.86 -15.45 2.19
N ASN A 282 3.02 -15.74 1.61
CA ASN A 282 3.95 -16.71 2.14
C ASN A 282 5.37 -16.27 1.82
N TRP A 283 6.22 -16.19 2.86
CA TRP A 283 7.65 -16.01 2.69
C TRP A 283 8.37 -17.35 2.86
N ASN A 284 9.11 -17.76 1.83
CA ASN A 284 9.96 -18.95 1.87
C ASN A 284 11.08 -18.84 0.84
N ASN A 285 12.25 -19.43 1.12
CA ASN A 285 13.38 -19.48 0.20
C ASN A 285 13.78 -18.09 -0.36
N ASN A 286 13.87 -17.09 0.52
CA ASN A 286 14.23 -15.70 0.20
C ASN A 286 13.32 -15.04 -0.86
N ARG A 287 12.03 -15.39 -0.83
CA ARG A 287 11.01 -14.84 -1.71
C ARG A 287 9.70 -14.66 -0.94
N TRP A 288 9.02 -13.59 -1.27
CA TRP A 288 7.59 -13.45 -0.97
C TRP A 288 6.78 -13.92 -2.15
N VAL A 289 5.66 -14.57 -1.83
CA VAL A 289 4.58 -14.86 -2.77
C VAL A 289 3.29 -14.40 -2.15
N VAL A 290 2.52 -13.59 -2.87
CA VAL A 290 1.25 -13.03 -2.40
C VAL A 290 0.17 -13.26 -3.43
N VAL A 291 -1.01 -13.73 -3.01
CA VAL A 291 -2.20 -13.80 -3.85
C VAL A 291 -3.19 -12.74 -3.38
N PHE A 292 -3.70 -11.97 -4.33
CA PHE A 292 -4.88 -11.12 -4.20
C PHE A 292 -6.03 -11.80 -4.91
N LYS A 293 -7.22 -11.83 -4.32
CA LYS A 293 -8.41 -12.41 -4.92
C LYS A 293 -9.63 -11.57 -4.61
N ARG A 294 -10.43 -11.29 -5.63
CA ARG A 294 -11.69 -10.54 -5.47
C ARG A 294 -12.74 -11.06 -6.45
N ARG A 295 -14.02 -10.80 -6.15
CA ARG A 295 -15.10 -11.01 -7.12
C ARG A 295 -14.92 -10.07 -8.33
N LEU A 296 -15.37 -10.50 -9.51
CA LEU A 296 -15.33 -9.68 -10.72
C LEU A 296 -16.19 -8.41 -10.58
N LYS A 297 -17.34 -8.57 -9.92
CA LYS A 297 -18.28 -7.50 -9.61
C LYS A 297 -18.48 -7.38 -8.11
N THR A 298 -18.57 -6.16 -7.63
CA THR A 298 -18.95 -5.82 -6.25
C THR A 298 -20.11 -4.82 -6.30
N LYS A 299 -20.66 -4.48 -5.13
CA LYS A 299 -21.70 -3.45 -5.01
C LYS A 299 -21.12 -2.07 -4.70
N ASP A 300 -19.83 -2.01 -4.37
CA ASP A 300 -19.17 -0.75 -4.02
C ASP A 300 -18.86 0.04 -5.31
N PRO A 301 -19.35 1.27 -5.47
CA PRO A 301 -19.01 2.11 -6.62
C PRO A 301 -17.54 2.56 -6.64
N ASN A 302 -16.81 2.44 -5.53
CA ASN A 302 -15.40 2.80 -5.45
C ASN A 302 -14.47 1.67 -5.92
N ASP A 303 -15.05 0.52 -6.23
CA ASP A 303 -14.35 -0.64 -6.74
C ASP A 303 -14.30 -0.64 -8.27
N THR A 304 -13.12 -0.93 -8.82
CA THR A 304 -12.98 -1.32 -10.23
C THR A 304 -13.87 -2.52 -10.54
N GLN A 305 -14.70 -2.43 -11.58
CA GLN A 305 -15.54 -3.56 -12.01
C GLN A 305 -14.89 -4.29 -13.19
N PHE A 306 -14.58 -5.59 -13.04
CA PHE A 306 -13.90 -6.41 -14.05
C PHE A 306 -14.89 -7.04 -15.02
N THR A 307 -15.60 -6.21 -15.78
CA THR A 307 -16.67 -6.64 -16.70
C THR A 307 -16.28 -6.60 -18.18
N GLY A 308 -15.17 -5.93 -18.50
CA GLY A 308 -14.61 -5.83 -19.84
C GLY A 308 -13.73 -7.02 -20.21
N LYS A 309 -12.90 -6.83 -21.26
CA LYS A 309 -11.89 -7.81 -21.71
C LYS A 309 -10.48 -7.48 -21.21
N ALA A 310 -10.27 -6.25 -20.76
CA ALA A 310 -9.00 -5.76 -20.28
C ALA A 310 -9.20 -4.63 -19.26
N THR A 311 -8.19 -4.39 -18.42
CA THR A 311 -8.14 -3.26 -17.50
C THR A 311 -6.70 -2.80 -17.28
N PRO A 312 -6.43 -1.50 -17.08
CA PRO A 312 -5.13 -1.03 -16.63
C PRO A 312 -4.78 -1.61 -15.25
N VAL A 313 -3.55 -2.09 -15.08
CA VAL A 313 -3.02 -2.54 -13.79
C VAL A 313 -1.61 -1.99 -13.54
N ALA A 314 -1.33 -1.58 -12.31
CA ALA A 314 0.00 -1.20 -11.87
C ALA A 314 0.36 -1.88 -10.55
N PHE A 315 1.66 -2.03 -10.28
CA PHE A 315 2.16 -2.75 -9.12
C PHE A 315 3.08 -1.88 -8.28
N ALA A 316 3.12 -2.16 -6.98
CA ALA A 316 4.11 -1.57 -6.10
C ALA A 316 4.57 -2.58 -5.04
N ILE A 317 5.88 -2.55 -4.71
CA ILE A 317 6.50 -3.38 -3.69
C ILE A 317 7.27 -2.49 -2.72
N TRP A 318 7.15 -2.81 -1.43
CA TRP A 318 7.95 -2.21 -0.36
C TRP A 318 8.76 -3.31 0.31
N ASN A 319 10.08 -3.13 0.36
CA ASN A 319 11.01 -3.97 1.12
C ASN A 319 11.33 -3.32 2.48
N GLY A 320 10.94 -3.99 3.56
CA GLY A 320 11.10 -3.50 4.92
C GLY A 320 12.57 -3.35 5.33
N ASN A 321 13.43 -4.28 4.93
CA ASN A 321 14.86 -4.19 5.23
C ASN A 321 15.53 -2.97 4.56
N ASN A 322 15.05 -2.56 3.39
CA ASN A 322 15.46 -1.33 2.70
C ASN A 322 14.71 -0.09 3.19
N LYS A 323 13.96 -0.16 4.29
CA LYS A 323 13.27 0.96 4.95
C LYS A 323 12.16 1.61 4.10
N GLU A 324 11.65 0.88 3.13
CA GLU A 324 10.62 1.35 2.21
C GLU A 324 9.27 1.47 2.91
N ARG A 325 8.59 2.62 2.73
CA ARG A 325 7.24 2.91 3.24
C ARG A 325 6.60 4.05 2.47
N ASN A 326 5.27 4.13 2.47
CA ASN A 326 4.52 5.22 1.82
C ASN A 326 4.96 5.39 0.35
N GLY A 327 5.44 6.58 -0.04
CA GLY A 327 5.95 6.85 -1.39
C GLY A 327 7.33 6.26 -1.69
N GLN A 328 8.09 5.80 -0.69
CA GLN A 328 9.40 5.17 -0.86
C GLN A 328 9.19 3.69 -1.19
N LYS A 329 9.14 3.36 -2.48
CA LYS A 329 8.78 2.03 -2.98
C LYS A 329 9.25 1.81 -4.40
N ALA A 330 9.26 0.55 -4.81
CA ALA A 330 9.37 0.14 -6.19
C ALA A 330 7.98 0.16 -6.84
N VAL A 331 7.83 0.75 -8.04
CA VAL A 331 6.54 0.93 -8.73
C VAL A 331 6.63 0.59 -10.21
N THR A 332 5.49 0.29 -10.84
CA THR A 332 5.37 0.24 -12.29
C THR A 332 4.54 1.41 -12.81
N VAL A 333 4.66 1.68 -14.12
CA VAL A 333 3.58 2.36 -14.86
C VAL A 333 2.40 1.40 -15.08
N PHE A 334 1.34 1.86 -15.74
CA PHE A 334 0.24 0.97 -16.09
C PHE A 334 0.63 -0.05 -17.17
N HIS A 335 0.22 -1.30 -16.93
CA HIS A 335 0.22 -2.43 -17.85
C HIS A 335 -1.22 -2.80 -18.20
N GLU A 336 -1.43 -3.59 -19.24
CA GLU A 336 -2.76 -4.08 -19.62
C GLU A 336 -2.99 -5.48 -19.06
N LEU A 337 -3.98 -5.64 -18.18
CA LEU A 337 -4.42 -6.95 -17.72
C LEU A 337 -5.59 -7.43 -18.59
N ARG A 338 -5.37 -8.46 -19.41
CA ARG A 338 -6.39 -9.07 -20.29
C ARG A 338 -6.98 -10.31 -19.65
N PHE A 339 -8.30 -10.40 -19.61
CA PHE A 339 -9.02 -11.49 -18.91
C PHE A 339 -10.37 -11.80 -19.54
#